data_AF-A0A4Q3H224-F1
#
_entry.id   AF-A0A4Q3H224-F1
#
_cell.length_a   1.000
_cell.length_b   1.000
_cell.length_c   1.000
_cell.angle_alpha   90.00
_cell.angle_beta   90.00
_cell.angle_gamma   90.00
#
_symmetry.space_group_name_H-M   'P 1'
#
loop_
_entity.id
_entity.type
_entity.pdbx_description
1 polymer ?
#
loop_
_entity_poly.entity_id
_entity_poly.type
_entity_poly.pdbx_seq_one_letter_code
_entity_poly.pdbx_strand_id
1 'polypeptide(L)'
;MLPLIQISGNITATYKMLASGTAYVLGKNASIKPSGMDGLVQVDGLVNDLITIKGQVDCGPSGLDAGVSLNGKDSTVMIAKTGFVQAFTGVLSGGFNQVIENHGTLTANDRGAWLQSNGEVENYGRIFGFNDGIISGGVHSVHI
;
A
#
# COMPACT_ATOMS: atom_id res chain seq x y z
N MET A 1 -13.69 11.00 -14.74
CA MET A 1 -13.29 11.59 -13.44
C MET A 1 -13.55 10.51 -12.40
N LEU A 2 -12.52 9.99 -11.72
CA LEU A 2 -12.71 9.00 -10.66
C LEU A 2 -13.34 9.70 -9.45
N PRO A 3 -14.27 9.07 -8.71
CA PRO A 3 -14.68 9.56 -7.41
C PRO A 3 -13.44 9.71 -6.50
N LEU A 4 -13.39 10.79 -5.72
CA LEU A 4 -12.30 11.06 -4.80
C LEU A 4 -12.76 10.87 -3.36
N ILE A 5 -12.06 10.01 -2.62
CA ILE A 5 -12.22 9.91 -1.17
C ILE A 5 -10.93 10.37 -0.51
N GLN A 6 -11.01 11.46 0.25
CA GLN A 6 -9.86 12.04 0.95
C GLN A 6 -9.98 11.81 2.45
N ILE A 7 -8.92 11.23 3.03
CA ILE A 7 -8.77 11.10 4.47
C ILE A 7 -7.93 12.26 4.99
N SER A 8 -8.47 13.02 5.93
CA SER A 8 -7.79 14.09 6.66
C SER A 8 -7.93 13.85 8.17
N GLY A 9 -6.81 13.82 8.89
CA GLY A 9 -6.79 13.59 10.34
C GLY A 9 -6.26 12.19 10.73
N ASN A 10 -6.36 11.88 12.02
CA ASN A 10 -5.86 10.61 12.57
C ASN A 10 -7.00 9.61 12.68
N ILE A 11 -6.87 8.46 12.04
CA ILE A 11 -7.84 7.37 12.07
C ILE A 11 -7.22 6.18 12.82
N THR A 12 -7.95 5.66 13.81
CA THR A 12 -7.56 4.45 14.54
C THR A 12 -8.42 3.25 14.11
N ALA A 13 -8.39 2.92 12.82
CA ALA A 13 -9.23 1.87 12.23
C ALA A 13 -8.65 1.41 10.88
N THR A 14 -9.00 0.19 10.47
CA THR A 14 -8.76 -0.32 9.11
C THR A 14 -9.64 0.41 8.11
N TYR A 15 -9.05 0.82 6.98
CA TYR A 15 -9.77 1.47 5.89
C TYR A 15 -9.93 0.51 4.71
N LYS A 16 -11.18 0.10 4.44
CA LYS A 16 -11.52 -0.76 3.31
C LYS A 16 -12.20 0.03 2.20
N MET A 17 -11.70 -0.15 0.99
CA MET A 17 -12.27 0.42 -0.22
C MET A 17 -13.39 -0.49 -0.71
N LEU A 18 -14.53 0.09 -1.09
CA LEU A 18 -15.75 -0.67 -1.43
C LEU A 18 -16.25 -0.40 -2.85
N ALA A 19 -15.58 0.47 -3.62
CA ALA A 19 -16.00 0.87 -4.95
C ALA A 19 -14.80 0.97 -5.90
N SER A 20 -14.91 0.28 -7.04
CA SER A 20 -13.94 0.32 -8.14
C SER A 20 -13.86 1.68 -8.80
N GLY A 21 -12.76 1.94 -9.50
CA GLY A 21 -12.57 3.19 -10.25
C GLY A 21 -12.52 4.41 -9.34
N THR A 22 -12.02 4.27 -8.11
CA THR A 22 -12.00 5.34 -7.11
C THR A 22 -10.57 5.74 -6.78
N ALA A 23 -10.35 7.03 -6.59
CA ALA A 23 -9.09 7.58 -6.09
C ALA A 23 -9.21 7.84 -4.60
N TYR A 24 -8.28 7.28 -3.82
CA TYR A 24 -8.24 7.43 -2.39
C TYR A 24 -6.96 8.13 -1.97
N VAL A 25 -7.08 9.22 -1.22
CA VAL A 25 -5.92 10.03 -0.84
C VAL A 25 -5.84 10.15 0.66
N LEU A 26 -4.78 9.59 1.25
CA LEU A 26 -4.39 9.89 2.62
C LEU A 26 -3.58 11.18 2.62
N GLY A 27 -4.16 12.26 3.19
CA GLY A 27 -3.52 13.58 3.21
C GLY A 27 -2.20 13.59 3.97
N LYS A 28 -1.34 14.58 3.69
CA LYS A 28 0.03 14.68 4.26
C LYS A 28 0.08 14.64 5.79
N ASN A 29 -0.91 15.25 6.44
CA ASN A 29 -1.00 15.32 7.90
C ASN A 29 -1.96 14.28 8.49
N ALA A 30 -2.45 13.38 7.65
CA ALA A 30 -3.31 12.30 8.10
C ALA A 30 -2.44 11.11 8.51
N SER A 31 -2.90 10.40 9.53
CA SER A 31 -2.31 9.12 9.90
C SER A 31 -3.40 8.08 10.05
N ILE A 32 -3.10 6.85 9.65
CA ILE A 32 -3.93 5.70 9.97
C ILE A 32 -3.08 4.79 10.87
N LYS A 33 -3.67 4.34 11.97
CA LYS A 33 -3.06 3.44 12.96
C LYS A 33 -4.10 2.40 13.40
N PRO A 34 -4.20 1.22 12.78
CA PRO A 34 -5.20 0.24 13.16
C PRO A 34 -4.92 -0.24 14.59
N SER A 35 -5.97 -0.47 15.37
CA SER A 35 -5.85 -1.02 16.72
C SER A 35 -5.83 -2.57 16.75
N GLY A 36 -5.35 -3.25 15.69
CA GLY A 36 -5.45 -4.70 15.62
C GLY A 36 -4.77 -5.38 14.42
N MET A 37 -5.20 -6.63 14.18
CA MET A 37 -4.79 -7.60 13.14
C MET A 37 -4.62 -7.06 11.73
N ASP A 38 -5.59 -6.26 11.29
CA ASP A 38 -5.96 -6.22 9.87
C ASP A 38 -5.31 -5.09 9.08
N GLY A 39 -4.85 -5.41 7.86
CA GLY A 39 -4.15 -4.51 6.95
C GLY A 39 -4.90 -3.22 6.65
N LEU A 40 -4.20 -2.09 6.63
CA LEU A 40 -4.76 -0.78 6.92
C LEU A 40 -5.48 -0.11 5.75
N VAL A 41 -5.10 -0.47 4.53
CA VAL A 41 -5.72 0.03 3.30
C VAL A 41 -5.95 -1.15 2.36
N GLN A 42 -7.19 -1.61 2.25
CA GLN A 42 -7.56 -2.80 1.48
C GLN A 42 -8.35 -2.44 0.23
N VAL A 43 -7.90 -2.94 -0.92
CA VAL A 43 -8.63 -2.98 -2.21
C VAL A 43 -8.92 -4.43 -2.53
N ASP A 44 -10.07 -4.95 -2.13
CA ASP A 44 -10.44 -6.35 -2.37
C ASP A 44 -11.44 -6.48 -3.52
N GLY A 45 -11.06 -7.21 -4.57
CA GLY A 45 -11.96 -7.51 -5.70
C GLY A 45 -12.38 -6.31 -6.55
N LEU A 46 -11.75 -5.14 -6.33
CA LEU A 46 -12.00 -3.92 -7.09
C LEU A 46 -11.07 -3.81 -8.31
N VAL A 47 -11.34 -2.86 -9.20
CA VAL A 47 -10.61 -2.69 -10.48
C VAL A 47 -10.38 -1.21 -10.78
N ASN A 48 -9.21 -0.87 -11.33
CA ASN A 48 -8.85 0.49 -11.74
C ASN A 48 -8.81 1.52 -10.59
N ASP A 49 -8.34 1.12 -9.41
CA ASP A 49 -8.27 2.00 -8.24
C ASP A 49 -6.88 2.65 -8.09
N LEU A 50 -6.87 3.87 -7.57
CA LEU A 50 -5.65 4.59 -7.23
C LEU A 50 -5.65 4.92 -5.75
N ILE A 51 -4.64 4.43 -5.03
CA ILE A 51 -4.38 4.78 -3.65
C ILE A 51 -3.18 5.71 -3.61
N THR A 52 -3.31 6.91 -3.04
CA THR A 52 -2.19 7.82 -2.82
C THR A 52 -1.98 8.04 -1.33
N ILE A 53 -0.80 7.66 -0.85
CA ILE A 53 -0.38 7.83 0.54
C ILE A 53 0.55 9.04 0.61
N LYS A 54 0.06 10.17 1.12
CA LYS A 54 0.87 11.37 1.40
C LYS A 54 1.23 11.50 2.87
N GLY A 55 0.43 10.90 3.74
CA GLY A 55 0.60 10.89 5.20
C GLY A 55 1.23 9.60 5.73
N GLN A 56 0.82 9.18 6.92
CA GLN A 56 1.41 8.04 7.62
C GLN A 56 0.44 6.85 7.70
N VAL A 57 0.91 5.66 7.33
CA VAL A 57 0.27 4.36 7.58
C VAL A 57 1.19 3.63 8.55
N ASP A 58 0.73 3.35 9.76
CA ASP A 58 1.52 2.67 10.80
C ASP A 58 0.70 1.54 11.42
N CYS A 59 0.99 0.31 10.99
CA CYS A 59 0.33 -0.91 11.43
C CYS A 59 1.04 -1.59 12.60
N GLY A 60 2.14 -1.02 13.11
CA GLY A 60 2.98 -1.64 14.12
C GLY A 60 3.67 -2.94 13.65
N PRO A 61 4.50 -3.55 14.52
CA PRO A 61 5.29 -4.73 14.19
C PRO A 61 4.63 -6.08 14.50
N SER A 62 3.48 -6.08 15.17
CA SER A 62 2.86 -7.26 15.77
C SER A 62 1.73 -7.90 14.97
N GLY A 63 1.43 -7.41 13.76
CA GLY A 63 0.42 -7.98 12.87
C GLY A 63 1.02 -8.89 11.80
N LEU A 64 0.23 -9.81 11.23
CA LEU A 64 0.58 -10.57 10.02
C LEU A 64 0.43 -9.73 8.73
N ASP A 65 -0.03 -8.49 8.86
CA ASP A 65 -0.74 -7.84 7.79
C ASP A 65 0.05 -6.75 7.08
N ALA A 66 -0.38 -6.50 5.85
CA ALA A 66 0.20 -5.50 4.99
C ALA A 66 -0.22 -4.07 5.39
N GLY A 67 0.69 -3.11 5.27
CA GLY A 67 0.36 -1.68 5.40
C GLY A 67 -0.67 -1.24 4.36
N VAL A 68 -0.49 -1.73 3.13
CA VAL A 68 -1.46 -1.62 2.05
C VAL A 68 -1.62 -2.99 1.42
N SER A 69 -2.86 -3.42 1.19
CA SER A 69 -3.18 -4.66 0.50
C SER A 69 -3.98 -4.36 -0.76
N LEU A 70 -3.40 -4.67 -1.91
CA LEU A 70 -4.04 -4.64 -3.21
C LEU A 70 -4.43 -6.07 -3.60
N ASN A 71 -5.70 -6.44 -3.47
CA ASN A 71 -6.23 -7.74 -3.91
C ASN A 71 -7.19 -7.60 -5.11
N GLY A 72 -7.27 -6.41 -5.71
CA GLY A 72 -8.03 -6.09 -6.92
C GLY A 72 -7.26 -6.33 -8.23
N LYS A 73 -7.69 -5.71 -9.33
CA LYS A 73 -6.99 -5.73 -10.63
C LYS A 73 -6.68 -4.31 -11.12
N ASP A 74 -5.63 -4.17 -11.93
CA ASP A 74 -5.30 -2.92 -12.63
C ASP A 74 -5.25 -1.71 -11.67
N SER A 75 -4.80 -1.92 -10.45
CA SER A 75 -4.85 -0.94 -9.36
C SER A 75 -3.45 -0.49 -8.96
N THR A 76 -3.32 0.77 -8.61
CA THR A 76 -2.04 1.39 -8.26
C THR A 76 -2.05 1.86 -6.81
N VAL A 77 -0.98 1.57 -6.08
CA VAL A 77 -0.64 2.30 -4.86
C VAL A 77 0.56 3.19 -5.12
N MET A 78 0.37 4.48 -4.88
CA MET A 78 1.41 5.49 -4.92
C MET A 78 1.73 5.94 -3.50
N ILE A 79 2.95 5.67 -3.05
CA ILE A 79 3.50 6.26 -1.83
C ILE A 79 4.21 7.54 -2.23
N ALA A 80 3.58 8.69 -1.98
CA ALA A 80 4.15 9.98 -2.35
C ALA A 80 5.43 10.26 -1.54
N LYS A 81 6.23 11.25 -1.96
CA LYS A 81 7.48 11.62 -1.29
C LYS A 81 7.37 11.90 0.21
N THR A 82 6.21 12.39 0.65
CA THR A 82 5.93 12.62 2.09
C THR A 82 5.26 11.43 2.76
N GLY A 83 4.81 10.45 1.99
CA GLY A 83 4.16 9.25 2.44
C GLY A 83 5.13 8.35 3.20
N PHE A 84 4.64 7.79 4.30
CA PHE A 84 5.36 6.85 5.13
C PHE A 84 4.47 5.64 5.43
N VAL A 85 4.97 4.45 5.12
CA VAL A 85 4.29 3.18 5.41
C VAL A 85 5.19 2.35 6.33
N GLN A 86 4.67 1.98 7.50
CA GLN A 86 5.30 1.05 8.44
C GLN A 86 4.35 -0.09 8.78
N ALA A 87 4.77 -1.33 8.53
CA ALA A 87 3.95 -2.52 8.74
C ALA A 87 4.79 -3.81 8.85
N PHE A 88 4.16 -4.97 8.97
CA PHE A 88 4.86 -6.25 8.89
C PHE A 88 5.28 -6.56 7.45
N THR A 89 4.32 -6.53 6.51
CA THR A 89 4.57 -6.36 5.08
C THR A 89 4.23 -4.91 4.70
N GLY A 90 5.08 -4.17 4.00
CA GLY A 90 4.77 -2.76 3.68
C GLY A 90 3.60 -2.63 2.72
N VAL A 91 3.76 -3.19 1.53
CA VAL A 91 2.70 -3.29 0.51
C VAL A 91 2.61 -4.72 0.01
N LEU A 92 1.41 -5.28 0.07
CA LEU A 92 1.07 -6.57 -0.50
C LEU A 92 0.25 -6.35 -1.77
N SER A 93 0.68 -6.98 -2.85
CA SER A 93 0.02 -6.99 -4.15
C SER A 93 -0.38 -8.42 -4.48
N GLY A 94 -1.63 -8.76 -4.15
CA GLY A 94 -2.24 -10.08 -4.31
C GLY A 94 -2.87 -10.32 -5.69
N GLY A 95 -3.23 -9.26 -6.41
CA GLY A 95 -4.00 -9.34 -7.65
C GLY A 95 -3.24 -8.92 -8.91
N PHE A 96 -3.91 -8.99 -10.07
CA PHE A 96 -3.27 -8.88 -11.39
C PHE A 96 -3.08 -7.42 -11.87
N ASN A 97 -1.98 -7.18 -12.58
CA ASN A 97 -1.59 -5.90 -13.18
C ASN A 97 -1.56 -4.74 -12.17
N GLN A 98 -1.05 -5.01 -10.98
CA GLN A 98 -0.96 -3.99 -9.94
C GLN A 98 0.36 -3.24 -10.03
N VAL A 99 0.34 -1.96 -9.69
CA VAL A 99 1.55 -1.12 -9.67
C VAL A 99 1.78 -0.59 -8.27
N ILE A 100 2.99 -0.80 -7.75
CA ILE A 100 3.48 -0.19 -6.52
C ILE A 100 4.47 0.89 -6.92
N GLU A 101 4.04 2.15 -6.88
CA GLU A 101 4.88 3.29 -7.18
C GLU A 101 5.33 3.95 -5.87
N ASN A 102 6.60 3.86 -5.53
CA ASN A 102 7.14 4.40 -4.29
C ASN A 102 8.07 5.58 -4.53
N HIS A 103 7.67 6.76 -4.06
CA HIS A 103 8.51 7.97 -3.97
C HIS A 103 8.88 8.33 -2.52
N GLY A 104 8.26 7.68 -1.55
CA GLY A 104 8.36 7.99 -0.13
C GLY A 104 9.23 7.00 0.62
N THR A 105 8.77 6.62 1.81
CA THR A 105 9.44 5.61 2.64
C THR A 105 8.48 4.49 2.99
N LEU A 106 8.93 3.28 2.70
CA LEU A 106 8.30 2.04 3.11
C LEU A 106 9.28 1.31 4.03
N THR A 107 8.81 0.97 5.23
CA THR A 107 9.57 0.21 6.24
C THR A 107 8.72 -0.98 6.66
N ALA A 108 9.28 -2.18 6.56
CA ALA A 108 8.61 -3.41 6.88
C ALA A 108 9.43 -4.30 7.82
N ASN A 109 8.75 -5.03 8.70
CA ASN A 109 9.41 -5.98 9.61
C ASN A 109 9.71 -7.33 8.97
N ASP A 110 9.09 -7.66 7.84
CA ASP A 110 9.39 -8.85 7.06
C ASP A 110 9.72 -8.43 5.62
N ARG A 111 8.71 -7.99 4.87
CA ARG A 111 8.77 -7.75 3.42
C ARG A 111 8.40 -6.32 3.08
N GLY A 112 9.27 -5.60 2.39
CA GLY A 112 8.99 -4.23 1.98
C GLY A 112 7.80 -4.17 1.02
N ALA A 113 8.00 -4.60 -0.22
CA ALA A 113 6.93 -4.81 -1.20
C ALA A 113 6.85 -6.29 -1.57
N TRP A 114 5.66 -6.87 -1.58
CA TRP A 114 5.45 -8.25 -1.97
C TRP A 114 4.42 -8.35 -3.10
N LEU A 115 4.90 -8.69 -4.29
CA LEU A 115 4.08 -9.01 -5.46
C LEU A 115 3.81 -10.52 -5.49
N GLN A 116 2.58 -10.93 -5.18
CA GLN A 116 2.16 -12.34 -5.25
C GLN A 116 1.75 -12.78 -6.66
N SER A 117 1.27 -11.85 -7.49
CA SER A 117 0.88 -12.11 -8.89
C SER A 117 1.22 -10.92 -9.79
N ASN A 118 1.22 -11.14 -11.12
CA ASN A 118 1.69 -10.19 -12.14
C ASN A 118 1.47 -8.72 -11.76
N GLY A 119 2.56 -7.99 -11.62
CA GLY A 119 2.55 -6.62 -11.14
C GLY A 119 3.91 -5.99 -11.29
N GLU A 120 3.98 -4.70 -10.97
CA GLU A 120 5.15 -3.87 -11.15
C GLU A 120 5.47 -3.12 -9.87
N VAL A 121 6.76 -2.99 -9.56
CA VAL A 121 7.25 -2.02 -8.57
C VAL A 121 8.09 -0.99 -9.28
N GLU A 122 7.68 0.27 -9.19
CA GLU A 122 8.49 1.43 -9.55
C GLU A 122 8.97 2.12 -8.27
N ASN A 123 10.25 1.97 -7.93
CA ASN A 123 10.80 2.52 -6.70
C ASN A 123 11.76 3.68 -6.98
N TYR A 124 11.31 4.89 -6.64
CA TYR A 124 12.08 6.13 -6.63
C TYR A 124 12.41 6.63 -5.20
N GLY A 125 11.91 5.91 -4.19
CA GLY A 125 12.07 6.22 -2.77
C GLY A 125 12.87 5.17 -2.01
N ARG A 126 12.62 5.06 -0.71
CA ARG A 126 13.24 4.04 0.16
C ARG A 126 12.26 2.90 0.41
N ILE A 127 12.71 1.68 0.16
CA ILE A 127 12.08 0.44 0.63
C ILE A 127 13.07 -0.26 1.55
N PHE A 128 12.62 -0.58 2.76
CA PHE A 128 13.36 -1.40 3.71
C PHE A 128 12.44 -2.52 4.21
N GLY A 129 12.84 -3.77 4.05
CA GLY A 129 12.26 -4.90 4.75
C GLY A 129 13.37 -5.64 5.49
N PHE A 130 13.09 -6.10 6.71
CA PHE A 130 14.11 -6.73 7.57
C PHE A 130 14.62 -8.06 6.98
N ASN A 131 13.72 -8.86 6.40
CA ASN A 131 14.10 -10.07 5.69
C ASN A 131 14.31 -9.76 4.21
N ASP A 132 13.34 -9.11 3.57
CA ASP A 132 13.36 -8.86 2.13
C ASP A 132 12.87 -7.44 1.78
N GLY A 133 13.60 -6.75 0.90
CA GLY A 133 13.18 -5.44 0.38
C GLY A 133 11.98 -5.55 -0.56
N ILE A 134 12.14 -6.27 -1.68
CA ILE A 134 11.09 -6.52 -2.67
C ILE A 134 11.05 -8.03 -2.95
N ILE A 135 9.88 -8.64 -2.86
CA ILE A 135 9.63 -10.05 -3.25
C ILE A 135 8.67 -10.09 -4.43
N SER A 136 8.96 -10.96 -5.40
CA SER A 136 8.19 -11.17 -6.62
C SER A 136 7.93 -12.66 -6.86
N GLY A 137 6.66 -13.07 -6.93
CA GLY A 137 6.20 -14.46 -7.01
C GLY A 137 5.94 -15.03 -8.41
N GLY A 138 6.32 -14.34 -9.49
CA GLY A 138 5.94 -14.66 -10.88
C GLY A 138 6.64 -13.83 -11.96
N VAL A 139 5.93 -13.42 -13.03
CA VAL A 139 6.44 -12.48 -14.04
C VAL A 139 6.12 -11.06 -13.60
N HIS A 140 7.16 -10.29 -13.26
CA HIS A 140 7.04 -8.93 -12.74
C HIS A 140 8.15 -8.04 -13.28
N SER A 141 7.89 -6.75 -13.32
CA SER A 141 8.89 -5.69 -13.54
C SER A 141 9.24 -5.05 -12.21
N VAL A 142 10.53 -4.86 -11.95
CA VAL A 142 11.02 -4.08 -10.80
C VAL A 142 11.99 -3.04 -11.34
N HIS A 143 11.63 -1.78 -11.18
CA HIS A 143 12.43 -0.61 -11.55
C HIS A 143 12.90 0.05 -10.25
N ILE A 144 14.23 0.19 -10.07
CA ILE A 144 14.89 0.76 -8.88
C ILE A 144 15.86 1.85 -9.31
#